data_AF-A0A6A8V7U6-F1
#
_entry.id   AF-A0A6A8V7U6-F1
#
_cell.length_a   1.000
_cell.length_b   1.000
_cell.length_c   1.000
_cell.angle_alpha   90.00
_cell.angle_beta   90.00
_cell.angle_gamma   90.00
#
_symmetry.space_group_name_H-M   'P 1'
#
loop_
_entity.id
_entity.type
_entity.pdbx_description
1 polymer ?
#
loop_
_entity_poly.entity_id
_entity_poly.type
_entity_poly.pdbx_seq_one_letter_code
_entity_poly.pdbx_strand_id
1 'polypeptide(L)'
;MKIEDSYGRLLTESQMTNDLKEIAQELPAIEKENGRYYCFRCGSLIDQKLWKLSKEVLYCRACIQLGRIRSDQKLYTIAQRDFEGQEVLNWKGTLTSYQQEVSEGLIQAVKAGKHALVHAVTGAGKTEMMYQVVATAIKAGKAVCIATPRIDVCIELYGRMKEDFSCPISLLHGESEPYFRTPLVIATTHQLLKFYQAFDLLIIDEVDAFPYVDNQILYKATQNAIKKEGNTLYLTATSTDELDKKVKKKEIIRYSLPRRFHGNPLVVPEIKWVPKIREKIEKGRIPYQLLQLIKKQRQTHYPLLIFVSEIELGQQFTENLKKYFPKETVGFVSSQTTDRLRIVEEFRNKAITMLVSTTILERGVTFPFVDVFVLESNHKLFTKSALVQISGRVGRSKERPTGKLLFLSDGITREMKKAIKEIKEMNQEAGF
;
A
#
# COMPACT_ATOMS: atom_id res chain seq x y z
N MET A 1 5.15 2.08 -30.04
CA MET A 1 4.04 2.41 -29.13
C MET A 1 2.85 2.76 -30.01
N LYS A 2 1.67 2.18 -29.79
CA LYS A 2 0.47 2.59 -30.53
C LYS A 2 0.03 3.97 -30.04
N ILE A 3 -0.54 4.79 -30.92
CA ILE A 3 -1.02 6.15 -30.56
C ILE A 3 -2.03 6.08 -29.39
N GLU A 4 -2.91 5.08 -29.41
CA GLU A 4 -3.90 4.86 -28.35
C GLU A 4 -3.27 4.68 -26.96
N ASP A 5 -2.13 3.99 -26.87
CA ASP A 5 -1.45 3.74 -25.60
C ASP A 5 -0.68 4.97 -25.09
N SER A 6 -0.60 6.04 -25.89
CA SER A 6 0.11 7.27 -25.55
C SER A 6 -0.77 8.33 -24.87
N TYR A 7 -2.10 8.18 -24.90
CA TYR A 7 -3.03 9.11 -24.23
C TYR A 7 -2.82 9.12 -22.71
N GLY A 8 -2.73 10.33 -22.13
CA GLY A 8 -2.46 10.56 -20.70
C GLY A 8 -1.03 10.20 -20.26
N ARG A 9 -0.14 9.81 -21.17
CA ARG A 9 1.24 9.45 -20.83
C ARG A 9 2.13 10.69 -20.75
N LEU A 10 3.16 10.58 -19.92
CA LEU A 10 4.27 11.51 -19.86
C LEU A 10 5.50 10.85 -20.50
N LEU A 11 5.83 11.30 -21.71
CA LEU A 11 6.79 10.68 -22.60
C LEU A 11 8.09 11.50 -22.69
N THR A 12 9.21 10.81 -22.82
CA THR A 12 10.48 11.42 -23.20
C THR A 12 10.60 11.50 -24.72
N GLU A 13 11.50 12.36 -25.21
CA GLU A 13 11.78 12.50 -26.64
C GLU A 13 12.09 11.16 -27.34
N SER A 14 12.84 10.27 -26.67
CA SER A 14 13.17 8.93 -27.19
C SER A 14 11.97 7.98 -27.35
N GLN A 15 10.81 8.34 -26.79
CA GLN A 15 9.57 7.56 -26.87
C GLN A 15 8.61 8.13 -27.92
N MET A 16 8.97 9.26 -28.54
CA MET A 16 8.13 9.94 -29.53
C MET A 16 8.40 9.42 -30.94
N THR A 17 7.34 9.10 -31.67
CA THR A 17 7.37 8.91 -33.14
C THR A 17 6.92 10.21 -33.82
N ASN A 18 7.14 10.33 -35.13
CA ASN A 18 6.74 11.54 -35.89
C ASN A 18 5.24 11.82 -35.75
N ASP A 19 4.39 10.80 -35.90
CA ASP A 19 2.93 10.93 -35.77
C ASP A 19 2.50 11.41 -34.37
N LEU A 20 3.21 11.02 -33.31
CA LEU A 20 2.92 11.47 -31.95
C LEU A 20 3.29 12.93 -31.74
N LYS A 21 4.34 13.43 -32.41
CA LYS A 21 4.78 14.83 -32.26
C LYS A 21 3.76 15.83 -32.80
N GLU A 22 2.96 15.44 -33.79
CA GLU A 22 1.93 16.32 -34.37
C GLU A 22 0.77 16.60 -33.40
N ILE A 23 0.47 15.66 -32.50
CA ILE A 23 -0.66 15.75 -31.56
C ILE A 23 -0.24 15.95 -30.10
N ALA A 24 1.06 15.88 -29.80
CA ALA A 24 1.57 16.01 -28.44
C ALA A 24 1.78 17.47 -28.04
N GLN A 25 1.46 17.73 -26.78
CA GLN A 25 1.81 18.96 -26.10
C GLN A 25 3.21 18.82 -25.49
N GLU A 26 4.06 19.82 -25.74
CA GLU A 26 5.36 19.95 -25.08
C GLU A 26 5.22 20.47 -23.64
N LEU A 27 6.01 19.88 -22.75
CA LEU A 27 6.13 20.24 -21.35
C LEU A 27 7.61 20.46 -21.02
N PRO A 28 7.93 21.36 -20.06
CA PRO A 28 9.30 21.51 -19.61
C PRO A 28 9.78 20.20 -18.97
N ALA A 29 11.02 19.81 -19.23
CA ALA A 29 11.65 18.68 -18.55
C ALA A 29 12.12 19.06 -17.12
N ILE A 30 12.61 20.29 -16.98
CA ILE A 30 13.07 20.88 -15.72
C ILE A 30 12.48 22.29 -15.61
N GLU A 31 11.86 22.58 -14.47
CA GLU A 31 11.28 23.88 -14.14
C GLU A 31 12.23 24.66 -13.23
N LYS A 32 12.24 25.99 -13.36
CA LYS A 32 13.03 26.87 -12.52
C LYS A 32 12.09 27.71 -11.65
N GLU A 33 12.18 27.54 -10.34
CA GLU A 33 11.39 28.28 -9.35
C GLU A 33 12.35 28.89 -8.31
N ASN A 34 12.28 30.20 -8.09
CA ASN A 34 13.08 30.91 -7.08
C ASN A 34 14.59 30.57 -7.15
N GLY A 35 15.15 30.45 -8.36
CA GLY A 35 16.57 30.13 -8.59
C GLY A 35 16.94 28.66 -8.37
N ARG A 36 15.99 27.80 -8.01
CA ARG A 36 16.14 26.34 -7.87
C ARG A 36 15.54 25.63 -9.07
N TYR A 37 16.09 24.46 -9.41
CA TYR A 37 15.65 23.66 -10.56
C TYR A 37 14.95 22.40 -10.06
N TYR A 38 13.78 22.09 -10.61
CA TYR A 38 12.98 20.95 -10.22
C TYR A 38 12.67 20.10 -11.45
N CYS A 39 12.77 18.77 -11.32
CA CYS A 39 12.31 17.89 -12.39
C CYS A 39 10.79 17.98 -12.51
N PHE A 40 10.28 18.27 -13.71
CA PHE A 40 8.84 18.36 -13.94
C PHE A 40 8.09 17.06 -13.60
N ARG A 41 8.68 15.91 -13.99
CA ARG A 41 8.07 14.60 -13.82
C ARG A 41 7.95 14.16 -12.36
N CYS A 42 9.05 14.24 -11.61
CA CYS A 42 9.12 13.69 -10.24
C CYS A 42 9.19 14.75 -9.14
N GLY A 43 9.29 16.04 -9.48
CA GLY A 43 9.41 17.14 -8.52
C GLY A 43 10.73 17.19 -7.74
N SER A 44 11.70 16.31 -8.04
CA SER A 44 12.99 16.31 -7.33
C SER A 44 13.75 17.61 -7.57
N LEU A 45 14.26 18.21 -6.49
CA LEU A 45 15.21 19.32 -6.55
C LEU A 45 16.51 18.85 -7.19
N ILE A 46 16.94 19.54 -8.24
CA ILE A 46 18.15 19.22 -8.99
C ILE A 46 19.34 19.90 -8.34
N ASP A 47 20.31 19.10 -7.92
CA ASP A 47 21.60 19.62 -7.44
C ASP A 47 22.43 20.12 -8.64
N GLN A 48 22.49 21.43 -8.80
CA GLN A 48 23.22 22.08 -9.91
C GLN A 48 24.73 21.80 -9.91
N LYS A 49 25.31 21.39 -8.77
CA LYS A 49 26.74 21.08 -8.67
C LYS A 49 27.01 19.64 -9.10
N LEU A 50 26.16 18.69 -8.68
CA LEU A 50 26.40 17.25 -8.81
C LEU A 50 25.60 16.58 -9.96
N TRP A 51 24.44 17.12 -10.34
CA TRP A 51 23.50 16.49 -11.27
C TRP A 51 23.54 17.18 -12.63
N LYS A 52 24.74 17.23 -13.21
CA LYS A 52 25.01 17.81 -14.52
C LYS A 52 25.78 16.84 -15.41
N LEU A 53 25.47 16.84 -16.71
CA LEU A 53 26.22 16.10 -17.73
C LEU A 53 27.31 16.96 -18.36
N SER A 54 27.06 18.27 -18.47
CA SER A 54 28.01 19.29 -18.92
C SER A 54 27.86 20.54 -18.04
N LYS A 55 28.55 21.64 -18.36
CA LYS A 55 28.37 22.92 -17.62
C LYS A 55 26.94 23.47 -17.72
N GLU A 56 26.23 23.15 -18.80
CA GLU A 56 24.93 23.74 -19.14
C GLU A 56 23.77 22.75 -19.03
N VAL A 57 24.04 21.44 -19.12
CA VAL A 57 23.00 20.41 -19.12
C VAL A 57 22.88 19.76 -17.74
N LEU A 58 21.81 20.12 -17.03
CA LEU A 58 21.33 19.45 -15.82
C LEU A 58 20.50 18.20 -16.15
N TYR A 59 20.50 17.21 -15.26
CA TYR A 59 19.65 16.01 -15.37
C TYR A 59 19.09 15.56 -14.02
N CYS A 60 17.99 14.80 -14.04
CA CYS A 60 17.38 14.27 -12.83
C CYS A 60 17.86 12.84 -12.51
N ARG A 61 18.52 12.64 -11.36
CA ARG A 61 18.96 11.30 -10.91
C ARG A 61 17.81 10.39 -10.49
N ALA A 62 16.78 10.93 -9.83
CA ALA A 62 15.61 10.15 -9.38
C ALA A 62 14.84 9.50 -10.54
N CYS A 63 15.00 10.04 -11.75
CA CYS A 63 14.27 9.67 -12.94
C CYS A 63 15.03 8.72 -13.88
N ILE A 64 16.28 8.35 -13.57
CA ILE A 64 17.17 7.61 -14.49
C ILE A 64 16.53 6.30 -14.98
N GLN A 65 15.98 5.51 -14.05
CA GLN A 65 15.38 4.20 -14.35
C GLN A 65 14.08 4.31 -15.16
N LEU A 66 13.47 5.50 -15.20
CA LEU A 66 12.25 5.79 -15.96
C LEU A 66 12.55 6.53 -17.28
N GLY A 67 13.81 6.56 -17.71
CA GLY A 67 14.30 7.37 -18.82
C GLY A 67 14.81 8.73 -18.33
N ARG A 68 16.09 9.01 -18.55
CA ARG A 68 16.75 10.21 -18.01
C ARG A 68 16.07 11.51 -18.48
N ILE A 69 15.75 12.39 -17.55
CA ILE A 69 15.23 13.75 -17.84
C ILE A 69 16.38 14.73 -17.82
N ARG A 70 16.48 15.56 -18.85
CA ARG A 70 17.52 16.59 -19.01
C ARG A 70 16.92 17.96 -19.26
N SER A 71 17.64 19.00 -18.85
CA SER A 71 17.25 20.42 -19.04
C SER A 71 17.20 20.87 -20.50
N ASP A 72 17.96 20.23 -21.39
CA ASP A 72 18.04 20.51 -22.83
C ASP A 72 16.99 19.72 -23.64
N GLN A 73 16.08 19.02 -22.97
CA GLN A 73 15.02 18.25 -23.60
C GLN A 73 13.63 18.73 -23.17
N LYS A 74 12.62 18.26 -23.89
CA LYS A 74 11.21 18.42 -23.53
C LYS A 74 10.63 17.10 -23.07
N LEU A 75 9.57 17.21 -22.29
CA LEU A 75 8.63 16.13 -22.05
C LEU A 75 7.44 16.32 -22.98
N TYR A 76 6.75 15.23 -23.30
CA TYR A 76 5.61 15.25 -24.21
C TYR A 76 4.44 14.56 -23.54
N THR A 77 3.24 15.10 -23.75
CA THR A 77 2.01 14.46 -23.31
C THR A 77 0.95 14.58 -24.39
N ILE A 78 0.05 13.60 -24.46
CA ILE A 78 -1.11 13.65 -25.34
C ILE A 78 -2.33 13.60 -24.43
N ALA A 79 -3.23 14.57 -24.59
CA ALA A 79 -4.39 14.73 -23.72
C ALA A 79 -5.21 13.43 -23.67
N GLN A 80 -5.56 12.98 -22.46
CA GLN A 80 -6.40 11.80 -22.29
C GLN A 80 -7.74 11.99 -22.99
N ARG A 81 -8.20 10.96 -23.69
CA ARG A 81 -9.55 10.91 -24.24
C ARG A 81 -10.46 10.10 -23.34
N ASP A 82 -11.73 10.44 -23.34
CA ASP A 82 -12.75 9.67 -22.64
C ASP A 82 -12.96 8.31 -23.32
N PHE A 83 -13.54 7.39 -22.58
CA PHE A 83 -13.94 6.07 -23.03
C PHE A 83 -15.45 6.06 -23.31
N GLU A 84 -15.91 5.05 -24.03
CA GLU A 84 -17.34 4.77 -24.10
C GLU A 84 -17.82 4.32 -22.71
N GLY A 85 -18.94 4.90 -22.26
CA GLY A 85 -19.55 4.55 -20.98
C GLY A 85 -20.11 3.13 -20.99
N GLN A 86 -19.71 2.31 -20.02
CA GLN A 86 -20.12 0.90 -19.93
C GLN A 86 -20.53 0.53 -18.51
N GLU A 87 -21.54 -0.35 -18.39
CA GLU A 87 -21.83 -1.02 -17.13
C GLU A 87 -20.90 -2.21 -16.96
N VAL A 88 -19.99 -2.11 -15.99
CA VAL A 88 -18.85 -3.02 -15.88
C VAL A 88 -18.85 -3.88 -14.62
N LEU A 89 -19.68 -3.56 -13.63
CA LEU A 89 -19.64 -4.21 -12.33
C LEU A 89 -20.45 -5.51 -12.33
N ASN A 90 -19.78 -6.64 -12.11
CA ASN A 90 -20.36 -7.98 -12.01
C ASN A 90 -20.46 -8.50 -10.57
N TRP A 91 -19.93 -7.75 -9.60
CA TRP A 91 -19.89 -8.17 -8.21
C TRP A 91 -21.30 -8.39 -7.63
N LYS A 92 -21.55 -9.59 -7.12
CA LYS A 92 -22.86 -10.01 -6.55
C LYS A 92 -22.93 -9.94 -5.03
N GLY A 93 -21.88 -9.46 -4.37
CA GLY A 93 -21.86 -9.32 -2.92
C GLY A 93 -22.78 -8.19 -2.44
N THR A 94 -22.95 -8.10 -1.13
CA THR A 94 -23.74 -7.04 -0.48
C THR A 94 -22.85 -6.29 0.49
N LEU A 95 -22.83 -4.96 0.37
CA LEU A 95 -22.16 -4.09 1.33
C LEU A 95 -22.94 -4.10 2.65
N THR A 96 -22.22 -4.05 3.76
CA THR A 96 -22.83 -3.72 5.06
C THR A 96 -23.37 -2.29 5.04
N SER A 97 -24.31 -1.97 5.92
CA SER A 97 -24.88 -0.60 6.00
C SER A 97 -23.81 0.49 6.12
N TYR A 98 -22.77 0.26 6.93
CA TYR A 98 -21.67 1.20 7.10
C TYR A 98 -20.78 1.32 5.85
N GLN A 99 -20.52 0.20 5.16
CA GLN A 99 -19.78 0.23 3.89
C GLN A 99 -20.59 0.94 2.80
N GLN A 100 -21.90 0.73 2.77
CA GLN A 100 -22.82 1.39 1.84
C GLN A 100 -22.82 2.90 2.05
N GLU A 101 -22.95 3.37 3.30
CA GLU A 101 -22.89 4.79 3.65
C GLU A 101 -21.58 5.44 3.18
N VAL A 102 -20.44 4.78 3.42
CA VAL A 102 -19.14 5.27 2.95
C VAL A 102 -19.08 5.27 1.41
N SER A 103 -19.53 4.20 0.76
CA SER A 103 -19.51 4.09 -0.71
C SER A 103 -20.34 5.18 -1.37
N GLU A 104 -21.56 5.43 -0.87
CA GLU A 104 -22.44 6.51 -1.31
C GLU A 104 -21.80 7.88 -1.05
N GLY A 105 -21.22 8.09 0.13
CA GLY A 105 -20.48 9.31 0.47
C GLY A 105 -19.32 9.58 -0.49
N LEU A 106 -18.58 8.53 -0.91
CA LEU A 106 -17.51 8.67 -1.90
C LEU A 106 -18.06 9.05 -3.28
N ILE A 107 -19.17 8.45 -3.72
CA ILE A 107 -19.82 8.84 -4.99
C ILE A 107 -20.23 10.32 -4.94
N GLN A 108 -20.83 10.77 -3.84
CA GLN A 108 -21.23 12.18 -3.70
C GLN A 108 -20.03 13.12 -3.66
N ALA A 109 -18.94 12.74 -2.97
CA ALA A 109 -17.72 13.54 -2.96
C ALA A 109 -17.12 13.69 -4.36
N VAL A 110 -17.03 12.60 -5.13
CA VAL A 110 -16.56 12.62 -6.52
C VAL A 110 -17.46 13.49 -7.41
N LYS A 111 -18.79 13.36 -7.30
CA LYS A 111 -19.74 14.20 -8.03
C LYS A 111 -19.60 15.69 -7.68
N ALA A 112 -19.29 16.01 -6.43
CA ALA A 112 -19.06 17.36 -5.95
C ALA A 112 -17.65 17.90 -6.26
N GLY A 113 -16.81 17.15 -6.98
CA GLY A 113 -15.44 17.56 -7.30
C GLY A 113 -14.50 17.58 -6.09
N LYS A 114 -14.79 16.80 -5.03
CA LYS A 114 -14.03 16.78 -3.78
C LYS A 114 -13.13 15.56 -3.67
N HIS A 115 -11.96 15.76 -3.06
CA HIS A 115 -11.11 14.65 -2.60
C HIS A 115 -11.67 14.06 -1.30
N ALA A 116 -11.45 12.77 -1.09
CA ALA A 116 -11.89 12.10 0.13
C ALA A 116 -10.82 11.18 0.73
N LEU A 117 -10.92 10.94 2.03
CA LEU A 117 -10.11 10.01 2.80
C LEU A 117 -11.05 9.02 3.49
N VAL A 118 -10.85 7.74 3.24
CA VAL A 118 -11.48 6.65 3.99
C VAL A 118 -10.48 6.13 4.99
N HIS A 119 -10.77 6.34 6.27
CA HIS A 119 -10.06 5.70 7.36
C HIS A 119 -10.82 4.44 7.78
N ALA A 120 -10.35 3.28 7.33
CA ALA A 120 -11.05 2.01 7.51
C ALA A 120 -10.13 0.97 8.15
N VAL A 121 -10.62 0.28 9.18
CA VAL A 121 -9.83 -0.76 9.86
C VAL A 121 -9.43 -1.88 8.91
N THR A 122 -8.33 -2.58 9.23
CA THR A 122 -7.92 -3.76 8.47
C THR A 122 -9.04 -4.80 8.43
N GLY A 123 -9.38 -5.29 7.25
CA GLY A 123 -10.51 -6.22 7.11
C GLY A 123 -11.88 -5.55 7.18
N ALA A 124 -11.99 -4.25 6.93
CA ALA A 124 -13.28 -3.56 6.78
C ALA A 124 -13.90 -3.69 5.38
N GLY A 125 -13.25 -4.38 4.42
CA GLY A 125 -13.73 -4.47 3.04
C GLY A 125 -13.54 -3.17 2.25
N LYS A 126 -12.33 -2.59 2.30
CA LYS A 126 -11.98 -1.35 1.58
C LYS A 126 -12.17 -1.47 0.07
N THR A 127 -11.88 -2.64 -0.45
CA THR A 127 -11.96 -2.96 -1.88
C THR A 127 -13.39 -2.91 -2.38
N GLU A 128 -14.31 -3.54 -1.66
CA GLU A 128 -15.72 -3.62 -2.05
C GLU A 128 -16.39 -2.24 -1.99
N MET A 129 -15.98 -1.37 -1.05
CA MET A 129 -16.51 0.00 -0.95
C MET A 129 -16.18 0.88 -2.16
N MET A 130 -15.04 0.66 -2.83
CA MET A 130 -14.66 1.46 -3.99
C MET A 130 -15.31 0.99 -5.29
N TYR A 131 -15.87 -0.23 -5.34
CA TYR A 131 -16.42 -0.81 -6.57
C TYR A 131 -17.47 0.08 -7.22
N GLN A 132 -18.43 0.58 -6.43
CA GLN A 132 -19.51 1.43 -6.95
C GLN A 132 -18.98 2.77 -7.48
N VAL A 133 -17.97 3.34 -6.82
CA VAL A 133 -17.35 4.60 -7.26
C VAL A 133 -16.60 4.42 -8.57
N VAL A 134 -15.82 3.32 -8.68
CA VAL A 134 -15.10 2.95 -9.91
C VAL A 134 -16.07 2.68 -11.04
N ALA A 135 -17.09 1.85 -10.81
CA ALA A 135 -18.11 1.52 -11.81
C ALA A 135 -18.88 2.76 -12.29
N THR A 136 -19.23 3.67 -11.38
CA THR A 136 -19.90 4.94 -11.73
C THR A 136 -19.02 5.82 -12.60
N ALA A 137 -17.72 5.91 -12.31
CA ALA A 137 -16.79 6.67 -13.13
C ALA A 137 -16.62 6.06 -14.54
N ILE A 138 -16.45 4.74 -14.63
CA ILE A 138 -16.32 4.03 -15.92
C ILE A 138 -17.61 4.14 -16.75
N LYS A 139 -18.79 4.04 -16.12
CA LYS A 139 -20.08 4.26 -16.77
C LYS A 139 -20.20 5.67 -17.37
N ALA A 140 -19.55 6.66 -16.77
CA ALA A 140 -19.47 8.02 -17.29
C ALA A 140 -18.35 8.22 -18.33
N GLY A 141 -17.70 7.15 -18.81
CA GLY A 141 -16.61 7.22 -19.78
C GLY A 141 -15.27 7.72 -19.21
N LYS A 142 -15.16 7.82 -17.89
CA LYS A 142 -13.98 8.40 -17.22
C LYS A 142 -12.86 7.39 -17.01
N ALA A 143 -11.62 7.88 -17.02
CA ALA A 143 -10.42 7.08 -16.77
C ALA A 143 -10.16 6.95 -15.26
N VAL A 144 -10.00 5.72 -14.76
CA VAL A 144 -9.80 5.41 -13.34
C VAL A 144 -8.46 4.72 -13.12
N CYS A 145 -7.74 5.14 -12.08
CA CYS A 145 -6.56 4.43 -11.60
C CYS A 145 -6.68 4.08 -10.12
N ILE A 146 -6.31 2.86 -9.76
CA ILE A 146 -6.12 2.43 -8.37
C ILE A 146 -4.63 2.14 -8.18
N ALA A 147 -3.98 2.94 -7.34
CA ALA A 147 -2.57 2.81 -7.06
C ALA A 147 -2.31 2.36 -5.62
N THR A 148 -1.34 1.47 -5.44
CA THR A 148 -0.89 1.03 -4.12
C THR A 148 0.65 0.97 -4.07
N PRO A 149 1.30 1.16 -2.90
CA PRO A 149 2.76 1.24 -2.84
C PRO A 149 3.45 -0.12 -3.04
N ARG A 150 2.73 -1.24 -2.90
CA ARG A 150 3.28 -2.60 -2.88
C ARG A 150 2.82 -3.43 -4.09
N ILE A 151 3.75 -4.18 -4.68
CA ILE A 151 3.48 -5.03 -5.84
C ILE A 151 2.48 -6.15 -5.50
N ASP A 152 2.63 -6.82 -4.35
CA ASP A 152 1.73 -7.91 -3.96
C ASP A 152 0.27 -7.46 -3.84
N VAL A 153 0.06 -6.25 -3.30
CA VAL A 153 -1.28 -5.64 -3.18
C VAL A 153 -1.84 -5.31 -4.56
N CYS A 154 -1.02 -4.80 -5.49
CA CYS A 154 -1.45 -4.59 -6.87
C CYS A 154 -1.92 -5.90 -7.53
N ILE A 155 -1.16 -6.98 -7.38
CA ILE A 155 -1.46 -8.28 -7.99
C ILE A 155 -2.74 -8.87 -7.39
N GLU A 156 -2.88 -8.83 -6.05
CA GLU A 156 -4.10 -9.29 -5.37
C GLU A 156 -5.32 -8.47 -5.82
N LEU A 157 -5.19 -7.14 -5.87
CA LEU A 157 -6.27 -6.26 -6.29
C LEU A 157 -6.66 -6.49 -7.75
N TYR A 158 -5.68 -6.68 -8.63
CA TYR A 158 -5.93 -7.00 -10.04
C TYR A 158 -6.68 -8.30 -10.22
N GLY A 159 -6.32 -9.36 -9.48
CA GLY A 159 -7.05 -10.63 -9.51
C GLY A 159 -8.53 -10.45 -9.17
N ARG A 160 -8.82 -9.78 -8.05
CA ARG A 160 -10.20 -9.49 -7.61
C ARG A 160 -10.97 -8.63 -8.60
N MET A 161 -10.37 -7.53 -9.06
CA MET A 161 -11.01 -6.61 -10.00
C MET A 161 -11.30 -7.28 -11.33
N LYS A 162 -10.45 -8.20 -11.79
CA LYS A 162 -10.69 -8.96 -13.03
C LYS A 162 -11.86 -9.94 -12.92
N GLU A 163 -12.13 -10.45 -11.72
CA GLU A 163 -13.31 -11.29 -11.46
C GLU A 163 -14.59 -10.44 -11.37
N ASP A 164 -14.50 -9.27 -10.74
CA ASP A 164 -15.65 -8.42 -10.41
C ASP A 164 -15.99 -7.37 -11.47
N PHE A 165 -15.11 -7.10 -12.44
CA PHE A 165 -15.32 -6.13 -13.53
C PHE A 165 -15.17 -6.76 -14.92
N SER A 166 -16.08 -6.43 -15.84
CA SER A 166 -16.05 -6.93 -17.23
C SER A 166 -15.16 -6.12 -18.18
N CYS A 167 -14.70 -4.93 -17.78
CA CYS A 167 -13.84 -4.10 -18.62
C CYS A 167 -12.39 -4.62 -18.65
N PRO A 168 -11.61 -4.30 -19.70
CA PRO A 168 -10.17 -4.55 -19.68
C PRO A 168 -9.51 -3.82 -18.51
N ILE A 169 -8.42 -4.37 -17.97
CA ILE A 169 -7.67 -3.77 -16.85
C ILE A 169 -6.18 -3.87 -17.12
N SER A 170 -5.45 -2.77 -17.01
CA SER A 170 -3.99 -2.74 -17.15
C SER A 170 -3.36 -2.82 -15.75
N LEU A 171 -2.54 -3.85 -15.53
CA LEU A 171 -1.74 -4.02 -14.32
C LEU A 171 -0.33 -3.48 -14.56
N LEU A 172 0.11 -2.52 -13.75
CA LEU A 172 1.41 -1.88 -13.87
C LEU A 172 2.25 -2.02 -12.60
N HIS A 173 3.39 -2.72 -12.71
CA HIS A 173 4.46 -2.76 -11.71
C HIS A 173 5.83 -2.85 -12.39
N GLY A 174 6.91 -3.07 -11.63
CA GLY A 174 8.28 -3.06 -12.18
C GLY A 174 8.56 -4.15 -13.23
N GLU A 175 7.79 -5.23 -13.19
CA GLU A 175 7.97 -6.46 -13.99
C GLU A 175 6.72 -6.80 -14.82
N SER A 176 5.74 -5.89 -14.87
CA SER A 176 4.50 -6.12 -15.62
C SER A 176 4.70 -5.89 -17.11
N GLU A 177 3.74 -6.37 -17.89
CA GLU A 177 3.59 -5.98 -19.29
C GLU A 177 3.50 -4.44 -19.45
N PRO A 178 3.88 -3.91 -20.64
CA PRO A 178 3.70 -2.51 -20.96
C PRO A 178 2.24 -2.07 -20.83
N TYR A 179 2.05 -0.79 -20.52
CA TYR A 179 0.73 -0.18 -20.48
C TYR A 179 0.04 -0.26 -21.84
N PHE A 180 -1.24 -0.61 -21.79
CA PHE A 180 -2.19 -0.45 -22.87
C PHE A 180 -3.37 0.38 -22.37
N ARG A 181 -3.98 1.19 -23.25
CA ARG A 181 -5.07 2.08 -22.87
C ARG A 181 -6.32 1.33 -22.45
N THR A 182 -6.85 1.69 -21.29
CA THR A 182 -8.03 1.06 -20.68
C THR A 182 -8.75 2.01 -19.71
N PRO A 183 -10.08 1.89 -19.50
CA PRO A 183 -10.79 2.67 -18.50
C PRO A 183 -10.33 2.42 -17.05
N LEU A 184 -9.75 1.25 -16.74
CA LEU A 184 -9.30 0.91 -15.39
C LEU A 184 -7.82 0.47 -15.36
N VAL A 185 -7.01 1.21 -14.61
CA VAL A 185 -5.59 0.92 -14.40
C VAL A 185 -5.34 0.57 -12.94
N ILE A 186 -4.65 -0.54 -12.68
CA ILE A 186 -4.17 -0.92 -11.34
C ILE A 186 -2.65 -0.85 -11.38
N ALA A 187 -2.05 -0.05 -10.50
CA ALA A 187 -0.65 0.30 -10.63
C ALA A 187 0.08 0.40 -9.28
N THR A 188 1.40 0.19 -9.27
CA THR A 188 2.17 0.68 -8.12
C THR A 188 2.24 2.21 -8.15
N THR A 189 2.32 2.86 -6.99
CA THR A 189 2.39 4.33 -6.91
C THR A 189 3.54 4.94 -7.72
N HIS A 190 4.65 4.23 -7.88
CA HIS A 190 5.77 4.65 -8.74
C HIS A 190 5.41 4.72 -10.22
N GLN A 191 4.49 3.88 -10.71
CA GLN A 191 4.09 3.88 -12.12
C GLN A 191 3.31 5.14 -12.49
N LEU A 192 2.73 5.84 -11.51
CA LEU A 192 2.06 7.13 -11.72
C LEU A 192 3.01 8.18 -12.31
N LEU A 193 4.34 8.06 -12.10
CA LEU A 193 5.34 8.94 -12.72
C LEU A 193 5.34 8.92 -14.25
N LYS A 194 4.72 7.90 -14.86
CA LYS A 194 4.59 7.75 -16.32
C LYS A 194 3.34 8.42 -16.89
N PHE A 195 2.50 9.02 -16.05
CA PHE A 195 1.23 9.61 -16.42
C PHE A 195 1.18 11.11 -16.12
N TYR A 196 0.45 11.84 -16.96
CA TYR A 196 0.19 13.26 -16.78
C TYR A 196 -1.26 13.56 -17.19
N GLN A 197 -2.05 14.08 -16.25
CA GLN A 197 -3.48 14.36 -16.40
C GLN A 197 -4.25 13.22 -17.09
N ALA A 198 -3.99 11.98 -16.65
CA ALA A 198 -4.46 10.77 -17.30
C ALA A 198 -5.77 10.25 -16.72
N PHE A 199 -6.03 10.54 -15.44
CA PHE A 199 -7.12 9.94 -14.69
C PHE A 199 -8.09 10.99 -14.17
N ASP A 200 -9.39 10.73 -14.32
CA ASP A 200 -10.46 11.52 -13.71
C ASP A 200 -10.68 11.11 -12.25
N LEU A 201 -10.40 9.85 -11.92
CA LEU A 201 -10.49 9.31 -10.57
C LEU A 201 -9.20 8.55 -10.25
N LEU A 202 -8.51 8.98 -9.20
CA LEU A 202 -7.32 8.31 -8.68
C LEU A 202 -7.59 7.83 -7.25
N ILE A 203 -7.53 6.52 -7.04
CA ILE A 203 -7.66 5.90 -5.73
C ILE A 203 -6.26 5.49 -5.28
N ILE A 204 -5.78 6.01 -4.16
CA ILE A 204 -4.53 5.56 -3.55
C ILE A 204 -4.88 4.71 -2.33
N ASP A 205 -4.62 3.40 -2.41
CA ASP A 205 -4.73 2.51 -1.26
C ASP A 205 -3.41 2.44 -0.50
N GLU A 206 -3.49 2.13 0.80
CA GLU A 206 -2.33 2.02 1.70
C GLU A 206 -1.42 3.26 1.70
N VAL A 207 -2.00 4.46 1.70
CA VAL A 207 -1.28 5.75 1.74
C VAL A 207 -0.35 5.92 2.95
N ASP A 208 -0.56 5.12 3.98
CA ASP A 208 0.23 5.04 5.20
C ASP A 208 1.42 4.06 5.09
N ALA A 209 1.58 3.37 3.97
CA ALA A 209 2.68 2.44 3.74
C ALA A 209 3.88 3.10 3.07
N PHE A 210 5.08 2.67 3.48
CA PHE A 210 6.30 2.89 2.71
C PHE A 210 6.18 2.16 1.35
N PRO A 211 6.67 2.73 0.23
CA PRO A 211 7.43 3.98 0.11
C PRO A 211 6.60 5.24 -0.15
N TYR A 212 5.26 5.19 -0.08
CA TYR A 212 4.39 6.33 -0.41
C TYR A 212 4.39 7.39 0.69
N VAL A 213 4.25 6.95 1.94
CA VAL A 213 4.28 7.86 3.09
C VAL A 213 5.58 8.67 3.12
N ASP A 214 5.45 9.97 3.36
CA ASP A 214 6.54 10.96 3.43
C ASP A 214 7.41 11.08 2.18
N ASN A 215 6.89 10.68 1.01
CA ASN A 215 7.63 10.69 -0.25
C ASN A 215 7.11 11.73 -1.23
N GLN A 216 7.79 12.88 -1.29
CA GLN A 216 7.45 14.00 -2.16
C GLN A 216 7.41 13.63 -3.66
N ILE A 217 8.23 12.68 -4.10
CA ILE A 217 8.22 12.23 -5.50
C ILE A 217 6.88 11.54 -5.83
N LEU A 218 6.39 10.69 -4.93
CA LEU A 218 5.14 9.95 -5.14
C LEU A 218 3.91 10.82 -4.94
N TYR A 219 3.99 11.82 -4.07
CA TYR A 219 2.97 12.86 -3.98
C TYR A 219 2.88 13.69 -5.27
N LYS A 220 4.03 14.10 -5.83
CA LYS A 220 4.07 14.76 -7.14
C LYS A 220 3.56 13.86 -8.26
N ALA A 221 3.89 12.57 -8.23
CA ALA A 221 3.37 11.61 -9.21
C ALA A 221 1.84 11.50 -9.15
N THR A 222 1.26 11.46 -7.94
CA THR A 222 -0.19 11.46 -7.70
C THR A 222 -0.84 12.72 -8.28
N GLN A 223 -0.25 13.89 -7.99
CA GLN A 223 -0.76 15.19 -8.46
C GLN A 223 -0.63 15.35 -9.98
N ASN A 224 0.45 14.88 -10.58
CA ASN A 224 0.66 14.97 -12.02
C ASN A 224 -0.28 14.01 -12.76
N ALA A 225 -0.54 12.81 -12.23
CA ALA A 225 -1.33 11.79 -12.90
C ALA A 225 -2.83 12.09 -12.95
N ILE A 226 -3.37 12.84 -11.98
CA ILE A 226 -4.79 13.23 -11.95
C ILE A 226 -5.05 14.42 -12.88
N LYS A 227 -6.18 14.42 -13.60
CA LYS A 227 -6.68 15.58 -14.36
C LYS A 227 -7.00 16.73 -13.41
N LYS A 228 -7.00 17.97 -13.92
CA LYS A 228 -7.29 19.19 -13.12
C LYS A 228 -8.65 19.15 -12.43
N GLU A 229 -9.66 18.61 -13.10
CA GLU A 229 -11.03 18.45 -12.57
C GLU A 229 -11.27 17.07 -11.94
N GLY A 230 -10.22 16.25 -11.86
CA GLY A 230 -10.29 14.90 -11.32
C GLY A 230 -10.30 14.87 -9.79
N ASN A 231 -10.63 13.69 -9.25
CA ASN A 231 -10.74 13.49 -7.81
C ASN A 231 -9.76 12.43 -7.33
N THR A 232 -9.28 12.61 -6.10
CA THR A 232 -8.38 11.66 -5.44
C THR A 232 -9.04 11.12 -4.20
N LEU A 233 -9.13 9.80 -4.11
CA LEU A 233 -9.63 9.09 -2.93
C LEU A 233 -8.45 8.38 -2.27
N TYR A 234 -8.27 8.64 -0.98
CA TYR A 234 -7.21 8.04 -0.18
C TYR A 234 -7.82 6.97 0.71
N LEU A 235 -7.30 5.75 0.69
CA LEU A 235 -7.74 4.64 1.54
C LEU A 235 -6.59 4.29 2.49
N THR A 236 -6.88 4.26 3.79
CA THR A 236 -5.89 3.92 4.81
C THR A 236 -6.50 3.17 5.98
N ALA A 237 -5.69 2.36 6.66
CA ALA A 237 -6.07 1.84 7.97
C ALA A 237 -5.49 2.62 9.15
N THR A 238 -4.62 3.62 8.89
CA THR A 238 -4.09 4.51 9.91
C THR A 238 -3.99 5.95 9.39
N SER A 239 -4.14 6.94 10.27
CA SER A 239 -3.98 8.33 9.86
C SER A 239 -2.50 8.70 9.68
N THR A 240 -2.21 9.58 8.71
CA THR A 240 -0.90 10.24 8.53
C THR A 240 -1.01 11.73 8.85
N ASP A 241 0.05 12.32 9.38
CA ASP A 241 0.05 13.74 9.80
C ASP A 241 -0.29 14.69 8.64
N GLU A 242 0.11 14.35 7.42
CA GLU A 242 -0.20 15.15 6.23
C GLU A 242 -1.69 15.08 5.88
N LEU A 243 -2.27 13.89 5.84
CA LEU A 243 -3.69 13.72 5.52
C LEU A 243 -4.57 14.33 6.61
N ASP A 244 -4.20 14.16 7.88
CA ASP A 244 -4.91 14.79 9.00
C ASP A 244 -4.87 16.32 8.90
N LYS A 245 -3.77 16.92 8.43
CA LYS A 245 -3.70 18.37 8.15
C LYS A 245 -4.65 18.77 7.02
N LYS A 246 -4.71 18.02 5.92
CA LYS A 246 -5.61 18.31 4.78
C LYS A 246 -7.09 18.20 5.18
N VAL A 247 -7.42 17.21 6.00
CA VAL A 247 -8.77 17.06 6.59
C VAL A 247 -9.11 18.24 7.49
N LYS A 248 -8.19 18.66 8.39
CA LYS A 248 -8.40 19.84 9.25
C LYS A 248 -8.60 21.13 8.46
N LYS A 249 -7.93 21.28 7.31
CA LYS A 249 -8.10 22.40 6.38
C LYS A 249 -9.35 22.31 5.51
N LYS A 250 -10.15 21.24 5.63
CA LYS A 250 -11.34 20.96 4.79
C LYS A 250 -11.01 20.82 3.30
N GLU A 251 -9.77 20.46 2.97
CA GLU A 251 -9.34 20.15 1.59
C GLU A 251 -9.80 18.75 1.17
N ILE A 252 -9.96 17.85 2.15
CA ILE A 252 -10.35 16.44 1.96
C ILE A 252 -11.48 16.10 2.94
N ILE A 253 -12.52 15.43 2.45
CA ILE A 253 -13.62 14.92 3.29
C ILE A 253 -13.18 13.58 3.92
N ARG A 254 -13.34 13.42 5.24
CA ARG A 254 -12.99 12.18 5.94
C ARG A 254 -14.24 11.33 6.21
N TYR A 255 -14.18 10.07 5.78
CA TYR A 255 -15.12 9.01 6.14
C TYR A 255 -14.41 8.01 7.08
N SER A 256 -15.07 7.60 8.17
CA SER A 256 -14.53 6.61 9.12
C SER A 256 -15.31 5.30 8.99
N LEU A 257 -14.59 4.18 8.87
CA LEU A 257 -15.15 2.84 8.96
C LEU A 257 -14.40 2.04 10.04
N PRO A 258 -14.77 2.23 11.32
CA PRO A 258 -14.07 1.65 12.45
C PRO A 258 -14.40 0.15 12.65
N ARG A 259 -15.36 -0.40 11.90
CA ARG A 259 -15.85 -1.78 12.05
C ARG A 259 -15.31 -2.71 10.96
N ARG A 260 -14.97 -3.95 11.34
CA ARG A 260 -14.74 -5.05 10.38
C ARG A 260 -16.03 -5.51 9.75
N PHE A 261 -15.95 -6.15 8.57
CA PHE A 261 -17.13 -6.68 7.88
C PHE A 261 -17.97 -7.65 8.72
N HIS A 262 -17.34 -8.36 9.67
CA HIS A 262 -18.02 -9.30 10.58
C HIS A 262 -18.47 -8.66 11.91
N GLY A 263 -18.20 -7.37 12.15
CA GLY A 263 -18.71 -6.65 13.32
C GLY A 263 -18.14 -7.04 14.69
N ASN A 264 -16.90 -7.55 14.77
CA ASN A 264 -16.23 -7.80 16.06
C ASN A 264 -15.09 -6.79 16.27
N PRO A 265 -14.71 -6.49 17.54
CA PRO A 265 -13.66 -5.53 17.84
C PRO A 265 -12.28 -6.01 17.35
N LEU A 266 -11.39 -5.06 17.13
CA LEU A 266 -9.98 -5.32 16.92
C LEU A 266 -9.35 -5.90 18.19
N VAL A 267 -8.49 -6.91 18.02
CA VAL A 267 -7.70 -7.46 19.12
C VAL A 267 -6.66 -6.43 19.55
N VAL A 268 -6.73 -6.02 20.82
CA VAL A 268 -5.77 -5.08 21.42
C VAL A 268 -4.49 -5.84 21.80
N PRO A 269 -3.30 -5.39 21.37
CA PRO A 269 -2.05 -6.08 21.69
C PRO A 269 -1.72 -6.02 23.18
N GLU A 270 -1.23 -7.13 23.71
CA GLU A 270 -0.66 -7.19 25.07
C GLU A 270 0.86 -7.00 24.99
N ILE A 271 1.38 -6.02 25.74
CA ILE A 271 2.84 -5.83 25.86
C ILE A 271 3.38 -6.83 26.89
N LYS A 272 4.37 -7.62 26.49
CA LYS A 272 5.08 -8.55 27.36
C LYS A 272 6.56 -8.22 27.38
N TRP A 273 7.07 -8.00 28.59
CA TRP A 273 8.49 -7.76 28.82
C TRP A 273 9.30 -9.04 28.57
N VAL A 274 10.23 -8.98 27.63
CA VAL A 274 11.19 -10.05 27.34
C VAL A 274 12.57 -9.42 27.14
N PRO A 275 13.49 -9.50 28.11
CA PRO A 275 14.80 -8.89 28.01
C PRO A 275 15.74 -9.69 27.13
N LYS A 276 16.67 -8.99 26.46
CA LYS A 276 17.79 -9.59 25.71
C LYS A 276 17.34 -10.56 24.62
N ILE A 277 16.30 -10.19 23.87
CA ILE A 277 15.77 -11.01 22.75
C ILE A 277 16.89 -11.27 21.73
N ARG A 278 17.46 -10.19 21.16
CA ARG A 278 18.51 -10.26 20.14
C ARG A 278 19.75 -11.00 20.59
N GLU A 279 20.34 -10.57 21.72
CA GLU A 279 21.55 -11.19 22.27
C GLU A 279 21.42 -12.72 22.44
N LYS A 280 20.24 -13.22 22.83
CA LYS A 280 20.03 -14.66 23.01
C LYS A 280 19.85 -15.38 21.69
N ILE A 281 19.11 -14.77 20.75
CA ILE A 281 18.87 -15.35 19.42
C ILE A 281 20.18 -15.49 18.65
N GLU A 282 21.03 -14.45 18.67
CA GLU A 282 22.36 -14.45 18.05
C GLU A 282 23.28 -15.52 18.65
N LYS A 283 23.08 -15.85 19.94
CA LYS A 283 23.78 -16.95 20.64
C LYS A 283 23.13 -18.33 20.41
N GLY A 284 22.20 -18.45 19.46
CA GLY A 284 21.52 -19.71 19.14
C GLY A 284 20.49 -20.18 20.18
N ARG A 285 19.95 -19.26 20.99
CA ARG A 285 19.00 -19.56 22.07
C ARG A 285 17.74 -18.71 21.99
N ILE A 286 16.62 -19.22 22.50
CA ILE A 286 15.38 -18.44 22.66
C ILE A 286 15.29 -18.00 24.14
N PRO A 287 15.02 -16.71 24.45
CA PRO A 287 14.75 -16.28 25.82
C PRO A 287 13.67 -17.15 26.49
N TYR A 288 13.90 -17.59 27.74
CA TYR A 288 12.99 -18.49 28.44
C TYR A 288 11.53 -18.01 28.44
N GLN A 289 11.30 -16.72 28.71
CA GLN A 289 9.95 -16.13 28.67
C GLN A 289 9.31 -16.24 27.29
N LEU A 290 10.06 -15.96 26.21
CA LEU A 290 9.58 -16.12 24.84
C LEU A 290 9.28 -17.59 24.53
N LEU A 291 10.17 -18.50 24.93
CA LEU A 291 9.98 -19.93 24.73
C LEU A 291 8.71 -20.45 25.42
N GLN A 292 8.42 -19.99 26.65
CA GLN A 292 7.19 -20.33 27.38
C GLN A 292 5.93 -19.80 26.66
N LEU A 293 5.97 -18.56 26.17
CA LEU A 293 4.86 -17.98 25.41
C LEU A 293 4.58 -18.76 24.13
N ILE A 294 5.62 -19.15 23.39
CA ILE A 294 5.48 -19.97 22.17
C ILE A 294 4.96 -21.35 22.54
N LYS A 295 5.53 -22.04 23.55
CA LYS A 295 5.03 -23.35 24.02
C LYS A 295 3.55 -23.32 24.38
N LYS A 296 3.12 -22.31 25.13
CA LYS A 296 1.70 -22.12 25.48
C LYS A 296 0.84 -21.89 24.24
N GLN A 297 1.32 -21.09 23.28
CA GLN A 297 0.59 -20.83 22.05
C GLN A 297 0.50 -22.09 21.16
N ARG A 298 1.55 -22.92 21.10
CA ARG A 298 1.55 -24.20 20.36
C ARG A 298 0.48 -25.19 20.83
N GLN A 299 0.07 -25.13 22.10
CA GLN A 299 -1.05 -25.93 22.62
C GLN A 299 -2.39 -25.60 21.96
N THR A 300 -2.52 -24.44 21.30
CA THR A 300 -3.76 -24.03 20.62
C THR A 300 -3.87 -24.57 19.19
N HIS A 301 -2.76 -25.07 18.62
CA HIS A 301 -2.63 -25.52 17.22
C HIS A 301 -2.97 -24.47 16.14
N TYR A 302 -3.24 -23.22 16.52
CA TYR A 302 -3.43 -22.15 15.56
C TYR A 302 -2.10 -21.74 14.91
N PRO A 303 -2.10 -21.37 13.61
CA PRO A 303 -0.92 -20.84 12.96
C PRO A 303 -0.35 -19.63 13.71
N LEU A 304 0.96 -19.58 13.91
CA LEU A 304 1.64 -18.47 14.57
C LEU A 304 2.49 -17.70 13.57
N LEU A 305 2.16 -16.44 13.37
CA LEU A 305 2.95 -15.50 12.59
C LEU A 305 3.81 -14.65 13.53
N ILE A 306 5.11 -14.61 13.27
CA ILE A 306 6.07 -13.95 14.13
C ILE A 306 6.80 -12.87 13.33
N PHE A 307 6.60 -11.61 13.71
CA PHE A 307 7.30 -10.48 13.12
C PHE A 307 8.63 -10.20 13.83
N VAL A 308 9.69 -10.02 13.04
CA VAL A 308 11.03 -9.64 13.49
C VAL A 308 11.47 -8.34 12.84
N SER A 309 12.36 -7.62 13.51
CA SER A 309 12.89 -6.33 13.07
C SER A 309 13.73 -6.43 11.79
N GLU A 310 14.57 -7.45 11.69
CA GLU A 310 15.62 -7.57 10.66
C GLU A 310 15.70 -8.98 10.06
N ILE A 311 16.25 -9.08 8.84
CA ILE A 311 16.34 -10.33 8.07
C ILE A 311 17.24 -11.34 8.79
N GLU A 312 18.44 -10.92 9.21
CA GLU A 312 19.42 -11.78 9.87
C GLU A 312 18.88 -12.37 11.18
N LEU A 313 18.29 -11.51 12.03
CA LEU A 313 17.63 -11.94 13.26
C LEU A 313 16.52 -12.96 12.98
N GLY A 314 15.73 -12.74 11.93
CA GLY A 314 14.68 -13.64 11.50
C GLY A 314 15.18 -15.02 11.08
N GLN A 315 16.27 -15.07 10.31
CA GLN A 315 16.91 -16.32 9.91
C GLN A 315 17.43 -17.09 11.12
N GLN A 316 18.20 -16.43 11.99
CA GLN A 316 18.73 -17.04 13.23
C GLN A 316 17.61 -17.52 14.14
N PHE A 317 16.55 -16.73 14.31
CA PHE A 317 15.40 -17.10 15.12
C PHE A 317 14.65 -18.30 14.55
N THR A 318 14.49 -18.37 13.23
CA THR A 318 13.86 -19.50 12.54
C THR A 318 14.63 -20.80 12.79
N GLU A 319 15.96 -20.77 12.69
CA GLU A 319 16.80 -21.93 12.97
C GLU A 319 16.74 -22.36 14.44
N ASN A 320 16.66 -21.39 15.36
CA ASN A 320 16.42 -21.68 16.76
C ASN A 320 15.05 -22.35 16.95
N LEU A 321 13.98 -21.83 16.36
CA LEU A 321 12.64 -22.43 16.46
C LEU A 321 12.62 -23.88 15.98
N LYS A 322 13.24 -24.19 14.85
CA LYS A 322 13.34 -25.57 14.34
C LYS A 322 14.02 -26.51 15.34
N LYS A 323 15.07 -26.05 16.03
CA LYS A 323 15.77 -26.82 17.08
C LYS A 323 14.91 -27.05 18.32
N TYR A 324 14.19 -26.03 18.79
CA TYR A 324 13.36 -26.13 20.00
C TYR A 324 12.00 -26.82 19.75
N PHE A 325 11.51 -26.83 18.52
CA PHE A 325 10.21 -27.38 18.11
C PHE A 325 10.35 -28.28 16.86
N PRO A 326 11.05 -29.42 16.95
CA PRO A 326 11.34 -30.28 15.79
C PRO A 326 10.11 -30.94 15.16
N LYS A 327 8.95 -30.90 15.83
CA LYS A 327 7.67 -31.42 15.32
C LYS A 327 6.86 -30.38 14.55
N GLU A 328 7.27 -29.12 14.58
CA GLU A 328 6.55 -28.02 13.94
C GLU A 328 7.21 -27.67 12.60
N THR A 329 6.41 -27.32 11.59
CA THR A 329 6.92 -26.81 10.33
C THR A 329 7.13 -25.30 10.44
N VAL A 330 8.39 -24.86 10.41
CA VAL A 330 8.77 -23.44 10.56
C VAL A 330 9.30 -22.86 9.26
N GLY A 331 8.63 -21.81 8.77
CA GLY A 331 9.02 -21.05 7.57
C GLY A 331 9.61 -19.68 7.89
N PHE A 332 10.30 -19.08 6.91
CA PHE A 332 10.81 -17.70 6.97
C PHE A 332 10.52 -16.93 5.68
N VAL A 333 10.05 -15.69 5.79
CA VAL A 333 9.78 -14.79 4.66
C VAL A 333 10.34 -13.39 4.90
N SER A 334 11.10 -12.88 3.95
CA SER A 334 11.63 -11.52 3.94
C SER A 334 11.53 -10.88 2.54
N SER A 335 11.99 -9.64 2.40
CA SER A 335 12.09 -8.97 1.09
C SER A 335 13.11 -9.62 0.13
N GLN A 336 14.00 -10.48 0.63
CA GLN A 336 14.99 -11.21 -0.18
C GLN A 336 14.51 -12.62 -0.57
N THR A 337 13.34 -13.04 -0.10
CA THR A 337 12.80 -14.38 -0.38
C THR A 337 12.20 -14.42 -1.78
N THR A 338 12.79 -15.22 -2.68
CA THR A 338 12.32 -15.39 -4.06
C THR A 338 11.00 -16.16 -4.14
N ASP A 339 10.88 -17.29 -3.41
CA ASP A 339 9.68 -18.15 -3.43
C ASP A 339 8.60 -17.71 -2.42
N ARG A 340 8.46 -16.39 -2.19
CA ARG A 340 7.56 -15.86 -1.15
C ARG A 340 6.13 -16.37 -1.30
N LEU A 341 5.59 -16.37 -2.52
CA LEU A 341 4.20 -16.75 -2.78
C LEU A 341 3.90 -18.19 -2.35
N ARG A 342 4.83 -19.12 -2.62
CA ARG A 342 4.71 -20.53 -2.21
C ARG A 342 4.65 -20.66 -0.69
N ILE A 343 5.57 -20.01 0.03
CA ILE A 343 5.64 -20.08 1.50
C ILE A 343 4.38 -19.46 2.15
N VAL A 344 3.90 -18.34 1.60
CA VAL A 344 2.65 -17.69 2.04
C VAL A 344 1.45 -18.63 1.87
N GLU A 345 1.39 -19.35 0.74
CA GLU A 345 0.32 -20.31 0.47
C GLU A 345 0.40 -21.55 1.36
N GLU A 346 1.60 -22.08 1.61
CA GLU A 346 1.82 -23.18 2.56
C GLU A 346 1.42 -22.81 3.99
N PHE A 347 1.67 -21.56 4.41
CA PHE A 347 1.21 -21.07 5.71
C PHE A 347 -0.31 -20.87 5.75
N ARG A 348 -0.91 -20.37 4.66
CA ARG A 348 -2.37 -20.24 4.53
C ARG A 348 -3.08 -21.59 4.65
N ASN A 349 -2.50 -22.64 4.05
CA ASN A 349 -3.02 -24.00 4.07
C ASN A 349 -2.58 -24.81 5.31
N LYS A 350 -1.95 -24.16 6.30
CA LYS A 350 -1.48 -24.75 7.57
C LYS A 350 -0.42 -25.85 7.42
N ALA A 351 0.20 -25.98 6.24
CA ALA A 351 1.36 -26.85 6.04
C ALA A 351 2.59 -26.31 6.80
N ILE A 352 2.72 -24.98 6.87
CA ILE A 352 3.61 -24.28 7.80
C ILE A 352 2.79 -23.89 9.03
N THR A 353 3.26 -24.27 10.22
CA THR A 353 2.55 -24.00 11.49
C THR A 353 3.09 -22.77 12.22
N MET A 354 4.35 -22.40 11.97
CA MET A 354 4.98 -21.17 12.44
C MET A 354 5.67 -20.46 11.28
N LEU A 355 5.34 -19.19 11.06
CA LEU A 355 5.97 -18.38 10.01
C LEU A 355 6.68 -17.18 10.65
N VAL A 356 7.99 -17.09 10.49
CA VAL A 356 8.77 -15.90 10.87
C VAL A 356 8.84 -14.97 9.66
N SER A 357 8.60 -13.68 9.86
CA SER A 357 8.69 -12.71 8.78
C SER A 357 9.19 -11.34 9.25
N THR A 358 9.83 -10.60 8.36
CA THR A 358 10.03 -9.15 8.59
C THR A 358 8.73 -8.39 8.35
N THR A 359 8.76 -7.06 8.35
CA THR A 359 7.61 -6.20 8.00
C THR A 359 7.10 -6.38 6.57
N ILE A 360 7.64 -7.31 5.78
CA ILE A 360 7.18 -7.60 4.42
C ILE A 360 5.74 -8.13 4.39
N LEU A 361 5.31 -8.92 5.39
CA LEU A 361 3.96 -9.48 5.48
C LEU A 361 2.98 -8.63 6.32
N GLU A 362 3.37 -7.43 6.75
CA GLU A 362 2.49 -6.53 7.51
C GLU A 362 1.21 -6.17 6.71
N ARG A 363 1.32 -6.14 5.37
CA ARG A 363 0.27 -5.77 4.39
C ARG A 363 0.22 -6.79 3.23
N GLY A 364 -0.85 -6.78 2.43
CA GLY A 364 -0.96 -7.56 1.18
C GLY A 364 -1.09 -9.09 1.26
N VAL A 365 -1.37 -9.66 2.44
CA VAL A 365 -1.68 -11.09 2.60
C VAL A 365 -2.81 -11.27 3.60
N THR A 366 -3.52 -12.39 3.55
CA THR A 366 -4.61 -12.71 4.49
C THR A 366 -4.43 -14.13 5.01
N PHE A 367 -4.41 -14.29 6.33
CA PHE A 367 -4.30 -15.58 7.00
C PHE A 367 -5.48 -15.77 7.94
N PRO A 368 -6.25 -16.87 7.79
CA PRO A 368 -7.33 -17.16 8.71
C PRO A 368 -6.78 -17.76 10.02
N PHE A 369 -7.45 -17.49 11.14
CA PHE A 369 -7.15 -18.08 12.46
C PHE A 369 -5.74 -17.86 13.02
N VAL A 370 -5.02 -16.81 12.62
CA VAL A 370 -3.62 -16.60 13.00
C VAL A 370 -3.46 -15.92 14.37
N ASP A 371 -2.50 -16.40 15.17
CA ASP A 371 -1.95 -15.66 16.32
C ASP A 371 -0.68 -14.92 15.88
N VAL A 372 -0.41 -13.75 16.48
CA VAL A 372 0.69 -12.88 16.05
C VAL A 372 1.57 -12.44 17.21
N PHE A 373 2.88 -12.69 17.09
CA PHE A 373 3.89 -12.17 18.00
C PHE A 373 4.80 -11.17 17.27
N VAL A 374 5.11 -10.04 17.89
CA VAL A 374 6.06 -9.03 17.36
C VAL A 374 7.27 -8.96 18.28
N LEU A 375 8.40 -9.46 17.80
CA LEU A 375 9.67 -9.46 18.52
C LEU A 375 10.35 -8.10 18.34
N GLU A 376 10.97 -7.62 19.42
CA GLU A 376 11.57 -6.29 19.44
C GLU A 376 10.58 -5.22 18.96
N SER A 377 9.33 -5.27 19.46
CA SER A 377 8.28 -4.30 19.09
C SER A 377 8.63 -2.84 19.41
N ASN A 378 9.70 -2.61 20.18
CA ASN A 378 10.32 -1.32 20.45
C ASN A 378 11.35 -0.87 19.40
N HIS A 379 11.67 -1.70 18.41
CA HIS A 379 12.62 -1.38 17.35
C HIS A 379 12.08 -0.28 16.43
N LYS A 380 12.96 0.61 15.96
CA LYS A 380 12.60 1.80 15.14
C LYS A 380 11.84 1.49 13.84
N LEU A 381 11.94 0.26 13.33
CA LEU A 381 11.24 -0.19 12.12
C LEU A 381 9.76 -0.47 12.37
N PHE A 382 9.34 -0.69 13.63
CA PHE A 382 7.94 -0.89 14.00
C PHE A 382 7.29 0.45 14.36
N THR A 383 6.91 1.20 13.33
CA THR A 383 6.13 2.43 13.47
C THR A 383 4.71 2.16 13.98
N LYS A 384 4.00 3.19 14.45
CA LYS A 384 2.57 3.11 14.79
C LYS A 384 1.77 2.39 13.69
N SER A 385 1.96 2.81 12.43
CA SER A 385 1.26 2.25 11.27
C SER A 385 1.55 0.77 11.08
N ALA A 386 2.82 0.37 11.08
CA ALA A 386 3.22 -1.04 10.97
C ALA A 386 2.58 -1.90 12.07
N LEU A 387 2.63 -1.43 13.33
CA LEU A 387 2.07 -2.15 14.48
C LEU A 387 0.55 -2.30 14.40
N VAL A 388 -0.19 -1.28 13.97
CA VAL A 388 -1.65 -1.36 13.77
C VAL A 388 -1.99 -2.37 12.67
N GLN A 389 -1.26 -2.36 11.55
CA GLN A 389 -1.47 -3.29 10.44
C GLN A 389 -1.18 -4.75 10.84
N ILE A 390 -0.06 -4.96 11.54
CA ILE A 390 0.31 -6.27 12.10
C ILE A 390 -0.77 -6.75 13.08
N SER A 391 -1.24 -5.88 13.97
CA SER A 391 -2.34 -6.18 14.90
C SER A 391 -3.62 -6.55 14.14
N GLY A 392 -3.85 -5.87 13.02
CA GLY A 392 -4.95 -6.11 12.09
C GLY A 392 -5.00 -7.51 11.48
N ARG A 393 -3.92 -8.29 11.55
CA ARG A 393 -3.89 -9.69 11.08
C ARG A 393 -4.64 -10.64 11.99
N VAL A 394 -4.75 -10.33 13.28
CA VAL A 394 -5.41 -11.18 14.26
C VAL A 394 -6.92 -10.96 14.24
N GLY A 395 -7.68 -12.01 14.53
CA GLY A 395 -9.14 -11.94 14.65
C GLY A 395 -9.86 -11.61 13.33
N ARG A 396 -9.28 -11.94 12.18
CA ARG A 396 -9.83 -11.61 10.84
C ARG A 396 -10.85 -12.63 10.33
N SER A 397 -10.84 -13.84 10.87
CA SER A 397 -11.81 -14.88 10.52
C SER A 397 -13.12 -14.61 11.26
N LYS A 398 -14.26 -14.73 10.57
CA LYS A 398 -15.58 -14.67 11.21
C LYS A 398 -15.76 -15.79 12.24
N GLU A 399 -15.19 -16.96 11.98
CA GLU A 399 -15.23 -18.13 12.86
C GLU A 399 -14.30 -17.99 14.08
N ARG A 400 -13.27 -17.14 13.98
CA ARG A 400 -12.37 -16.82 15.09
C ARG A 400 -12.04 -15.32 15.07
N PRO A 401 -12.92 -14.49 15.65
CA PRO A 401 -12.72 -13.04 15.73
C PRO A 401 -11.70 -12.64 16.81
N THR A 402 -11.21 -13.59 17.59
CA THR A 402 -10.19 -13.40 18.62
C THR A 402 -8.85 -14.00 18.19
N GLY A 403 -7.82 -13.79 19.02
CA GLY A 403 -6.52 -14.44 18.84
C GLY A 403 -5.49 -13.88 19.80
N LYS A 404 -4.33 -14.52 19.86
CA LYS A 404 -3.23 -14.04 20.69
C LYS A 404 -2.42 -13.03 19.91
N LEU A 405 -2.31 -11.81 20.44
CA LEU A 405 -1.51 -10.73 19.88
C LEU A 405 -0.55 -10.18 20.94
N LEU A 406 0.76 -10.39 20.74
CA LEU A 406 1.78 -10.00 21.71
C LEU A 406 2.81 -9.04 21.10
N PHE A 407 3.05 -7.93 21.81
CA PHE A 407 4.19 -7.06 21.58
C PHE A 407 5.28 -7.41 22.59
N LEU A 408 6.36 -8.03 22.10
CA LEU A 408 7.45 -8.54 22.92
C LEU A 408 8.62 -7.55 22.83
N SER A 409 9.04 -7.01 23.96
CA SER A 409 10.11 -6.02 24.01
C SER A 409 10.74 -5.91 25.39
N ASP A 410 11.88 -5.26 25.47
CA ASP A 410 12.56 -4.82 26.68
C ASP A 410 12.43 -3.31 26.90
N GLY A 411 11.36 -2.72 26.37
CA GLY A 411 11.08 -1.30 26.47
C GLY A 411 9.72 -0.95 25.87
N ILE A 412 9.12 0.14 26.33
CA ILE A 412 7.87 0.66 25.78
C ILE A 412 8.16 1.94 25.02
N THR A 413 7.84 1.98 23.73
CA THR A 413 8.01 3.17 22.89
C THR A 413 6.72 3.97 22.77
N ARG A 414 6.85 5.22 22.31
CA ARG A 414 5.70 6.08 21.99
C ARG A 414 4.86 5.47 20.85
N GLU A 415 5.50 4.82 19.88
CA GLU A 415 4.84 4.19 18.74
C GLU A 415 3.95 3.01 19.17
N MET A 416 4.43 2.16 20.08
CA MET A 416 3.61 1.09 20.67
C MET A 416 2.38 1.63 21.41
N LYS A 417 2.57 2.68 22.22
CA LYS A 417 1.47 3.32 22.97
C LYS A 417 0.45 3.95 22.01
N LYS A 418 0.90 4.64 20.97
CA LYS A 418 0.02 5.22 19.94
C LYS A 418 -0.76 4.13 19.20
N ALA A 419 -0.12 3.03 18.81
CA ALA A 419 -0.79 1.93 18.12
C ALA A 419 -1.90 1.30 18.99
N ILE A 420 -1.61 1.00 20.26
CA ILE A 420 -2.62 0.48 21.21
C ILE A 420 -3.76 1.48 21.39
N LYS A 421 -3.43 2.77 21.52
CA LYS A 421 -4.43 3.83 21.68
C LYS A 421 -5.34 3.93 20.46
N GLU A 422 -4.79 3.95 19.25
CA GLU A 422 -5.55 4.01 17.99
C GLU A 422 -6.47 2.79 17.82
N ILE A 423 -6.00 1.58 18.14
CA ILE A 423 -6.84 0.37 18.11
C ILE A 423 -8.01 0.47 19.11
N LYS A 424 -7.76 1.02 20.30
CA LYS A 424 -8.81 1.24 21.30
C LYS A 424 -9.82 2.31 20.87
N GLU A 425 -9.34 3.42 20.31
CA GLU A 425 -10.18 4.49 19.78
C GLU A 425 -11.05 3.97 18.63
N MET A 426 -10.51 3.16 17.72
CA MET A 426 -11.29 2.49 16.67
C MET A 426 -12.37 1.56 17.24
N ASN A 427 -12.04 0.78 18.28
CA ASN A 427 -13.04 -0.06 18.94
C ASN A 427 -14.16 0.78 19.58
N GLN A 428 -13.82 1.92 20.20
CA GLN A 428 -14.79 2.85 20.78
C GLN A 428 -15.66 3.52 19.72
N GLU A 429 -15.07 4.01 18.62
CA GLU A 429 -15.81 4.55 17.46
C GLU A 429 -16.74 3.50 16.86
N ALA A 430 -16.34 2.23 16.90
CA ALA A 430 -17.15 1.09 16.52
C ALA A 430 -18.19 0.69 17.58
N GLY A 431 -18.28 1.35 18.73
CA GLY A 431 -19.26 1.06 19.77
C GLY A 431 -18.99 -0.18 20.62
N PHE A 432 -17.71 -0.53 20.83
CA PHE A 432 -17.27 -1.63 21.72
C PHE A 432 -16.63 -1.14 23.02
#